data_AF-A0A374NUQ9-F1
#
_entry.id   AF-A0A374NUQ9-F1
#
_cell.length_a   1.000
_cell.length_b   1.000
_cell.length_c   1.000
_cell.angle_alpha   90.00
_cell.angle_beta   90.00
_cell.angle_gamma   90.00
#
_symmetry.space_group_name_H-M   'P 1'
#
loop_
_entity.id
_entity.type
_entity.pdbx_description
1 polymer ?
#
loop_
_entity_poly.entity_id
_entity_poly.type
_entity_poly.pdbx_seq_one_letter_code
_entity_poly.pdbx_strand_id
1 'polypeptide(L)'
;MKLTWSEASVFAFVWACALGYIVASRILEWNFERFLPSNWYFVVKKRLAQPEAKFLRTEKVPKKISNVLEELLTLMQTGNLQKSTVRMDRTFQEKVMHEVKLLEGRGLSRQLHFTNVKLSEENAKKRDFRHWSDSGREWREVIVEAAVSDKYIHRDSGKVIHELIYPHGSILLRQSRHIRHNEVGGKDRQKEQRFYSKYSEIFCPSCGAQIQLKGDETNCPYCGGFIQSNFYDWQIEDFMIYQTPDPNMDNLKYTSVTILLSFLPTFPCVYLITNMYIAIGVAMTLTIILSLSLLWIRARKIDELENLEKEIVRYDEGWLTSNINEALYKTLLTPELLSYSVNNIKLKGVENTSDKTTISVEAMLKQTFLQNNKHIVTKSEKHNWKLCRSRYPNRIKSKGQAVVMEKECPSCGANYIPDNNGCCSYCGYSLQVDNAKWKLL
;
A
#
# COMPACT_ATOMS: atom_id res chain seq x y z
N MET A 1 -45.12 41.17 -0.77
CA MET A 1 -45.49 40.42 0.45
C MET A 1 -44.20 39.96 1.10
N LYS A 2 -43.96 40.31 2.37
CA LYS A 2 -42.73 39.91 3.07
C LYS A 2 -42.93 38.50 3.60
N LEU A 3 -42.07 37.57 3.19
CA LEU A 3 -42.11 36.19 3.69
C LEU A 3 -41.83 36.19 5.18
N THR A 4 -42.57 35.35 5.91
CA THR A 4 -42.25 35.08 7.32
C THR A 4 -40.89 34.38 7.41
N TRP A 5 -40.27 34.44 8.59
CA TRP A 5 -39.00 33.75 8.82
C TRP A 5 -39.06 32.25 8.50
N SER A 6 -40.20 31.61 8.80
CA SER A 6 -40.46 30.20 8.50
C SER A 6 -40.49 29.95 6.98
N GLU A 7 -41.27 30.74 6.24
CA GLU A 7 -41.40 30.55 4.79
C GLU A 7 -40.09 30.84 4.05
N ALA A 8 -39.33 31.87 4.48
CA ALA A 8 -38.01 32.16 3.93
C ALA A 8 -37.01 31.03 4.21
N SER A 9 -37.06 30.42 5.40
CA SER A 9 -36.21 29.27 5.77
C SER A 9 -36.52 28.05 4.91
N VAL A 10 -37.79 27.71 4.74
CA VAL A 10 -38.23 26.59 3.90
C VAL A 10 -37.82 26.82 2.46
N PHE A 11 -38.04 28.03 1.92
CA PHE A 11 -37.64 28.36 0.56
C PHE A 11 -36.13 28.21 0.35
N ALA A 12 -35.31 28.78 1.24
CA ALA A 12 -33.86 28.69 1.15
C ALA A 12 -33.37 27.24 1.27
N PHE A 13 -34.02 26.41 2.09
CA PHE A 13 -33.71 24.99 2.21
C PHE A 13 -34.00 24.22 0.92
N VAL A 14 -35.21 24.40 0.35
CA VAL A 14 -35.58 23.77 -0.92
C VAL A 14 -34.64 24.19 -2.04
N TRP A 15 -34.31 25.48 -2.11
CA TRP A 15 -33.33 26.03 -3.06
C TRP A 15 -31.96 25.37 -2.92
N ALA A 16 -31.44 25.29 -1.69
CA ALA A 16 -30.15 24.68 -1.41
C ALA A 16 -30.11 23.19 -1.76
N CYS A 17 -31.17 22.45 -1.44
CA CYS A 17 -31.30 21.03 -1.80
C CYS A 17 -31.38 20.83 -3.32
N ALA A 18 -32.10 21.68 -4.05
CA ALA A 18 -32.20 21.61 -5.51
C ALA A 18 -30.84 21.83 -6.18
N LEU A 19 -30.09 22.86 -5.76
CA LEU A 19 -28.74 23.11 -6.26
C LEU A 19 -27.77 21.97 -5.88
N GLY A 20 -27.82 21.49 -4.64
CA GLY A 20 -27.04 20.35 -4.19
C GLY A 20 -27.31 19.10 -5.03
N TYR A 21 -28.57 18.83 -5.36
CA TYR A 21 -28.95 17.73 -6.23
C TYR A 21 -28.42 17.88 -7.66
N ILE A 22 -28.50 19.08 -8.24
CA ILE A 22 -27.96 19.35 -9.59
C ILE A 22 -26.45 19.10 -9.61
N VAL A 23 -25.72 19.65 -8.64
CA VAL A 23 -24.27 19.46 -8.53
C VAL A 23 -23.92 17.99 -8.34
N ALA A 24 -24.59 17.30 -7.42
CA ALA A 24 -24.37 15.88 -7.18
C ALA A 24 -24.66 15.03 -8.43
N SER A 25 -25.76 15.29 -9.15
CA SER A 25 -26.19 14.44 -10.27
C SER A 25 -25.50 14.75 -11.61
N ARG A 26 -25.05 15.99 -11.83
CA ARG A 26 -24.54 16.44 -13.14
C ARG A 26 -23.03 16.69 -13.18
N ILE A 27 -22.41 16.99 -12.03
CA ILE A 27 -21.00 17.41 -11.98
C ILE A 27 -20.13 16.34 -11.32
N LEU A 28 -20.66 15.63 -10.32
CA LEU A 28 -19.89 14.69 -9.53
C LEU A 28 -20.06 13.25 -10.04
N GLU A 29 -18.95 12.52 -10.14
CA GLU A 29 -18.95 11.10 -10.44
C GLU A 29 -19.15 10.28 -9.16
N TRP A 30 -20.18 9.43 -9.12
CA TRP A 30 -20.45 8.58 -7.96
C TRP A 30 -20.12 7.13 -8.24
N ASN A 31 -19.40 6.51 -7.34
CA ASN A 31 -19.26 5.05 -7.32
C ASN A 31 -20.50 4.44 -6.65
N PHE A 32 -21.49 4.06 -7.45
CA PHE A 32 -22.75 3.50 -6.96
C PHE A 32 -22.62 2.13 -6.30
N GLU A 33 -21.55 1.37 -6.57
CA GLU A 33 -21.34 0.08 -5.90
C GLU A 33 -21.29 0.25 -4.38
N ARG A 34 -20.76 1.37 -3.89
CA ARG A 34 -20.67 1.67 -2.45
C ARG A 34 -22.02 1.85 -1.77
N PHE A 35 -23.06 2.27 -2.50
CA PHE A 35 -24.38 2.51 -1.94
C PHE A 35 -25.26 1.25 -1.90
N LEU A 36 -24.86 0.17 -2.59
CA LEU A 36 -25.62 -1.07 -2.61
C LEU A 36 -25.82 -1.63 -1.19
N PRO A 37 -27.04 -2.06 -0.82
CA PRO A 37 -27.31 -2.64 0.50
C PRO A 37 -26.40 -3.83 0.83
N SER A 38 -25.96 -4.57 -0.20
CA SER A 38 -25.02 -5.68 -0.06
C SER A 38 -23.66 -5.28 0.51
N ASN A 39 -23.29 -4.00 0.43
CA ASN A 39 -22.00 -3.46 0.84
C ASN A 39 -22.11 -2.62 2.13
N TRP A 40 -23.29 -2.56 2.74
CA TRP A 40 -23.47 -1.87 4.02
C TRP A 40 -22.76 -2.59 5.16
N TYR A 41 -22.21 -1.81 6.10
CA TYR A 41 -21.41 -2.31 7.22
C TYR A 41 -22.03 -3.51 7.94
N PHE A 42 -23.29 -3.41 8.36
CA PHE A 42 -23.96 -4.47 9.12
C PHE A 42 -24.14 -5.76 8.31
N VAL A 43 -24.42 -5.63 7.02
CA VAL A 43 -24.58 -6.77 6.11
C VAL A 43 -23.24 -7.46 5.89
N VAL A 44 -22.19 -6.68 5.63
CA VAL A 44 -20.82 -7.18 5.44
C VAL A 44 -20.32 -7.87 6.71
N LYS A 45 -20.52 -7.26 7.88
CA LYS A 45 -20.16 -7.83 9.18
C LYS A 45 -20.84 -9.19 9.42
N LYS A 46 -22.13 -9.31 9.08
CA LYS A 46 -22.86 -10.57 9.18
C LYS A 46 -22.28 -11.66 8.28
N ARG A 47 -21.86 -11.33 7.05
CA ARG A 47 -21.19 -12.29 6.16
C ARG A 47 -19.81 -12.70 6.66
N LEU A 48 -19.01 -11.77 7.17
CA LEU A 48 -17.68 -12.07 7.72
C LEU A 48 -17.70 -13.00 8.95
N ALA A 49 -18.83 -13.07 9.64
CA ALA A 49 -19.05 -14.00 10.73
C ALA A 49 -19.33 -15.45 10.27
N GLN A 50 -19.65 -15.67 8.99
CA GLN A 50 -19.94 -17.01 8.46
C GLN A 50 -18.65 -17.83 8.26
N PRO A 51 -18.69 -19.17 8.47
CA PRO A 51 -17.51 -20.03 8.33
C PRO A 51 -16.89 -20.03 6.92
N GLU A 52 -17.72 -19.82 5.90
CA GLU A 52 -17.36 -19.82 4.48
C GLU A 52 -16.55 -18.59 4.06
N ALA A 53 -16.51 -17.54 4.87
CA ALA A 53 -15.79 -16.29 4.61
C ALA A 53 -14.25 -16.45 4.72
N LYS A 54 -13.66 -17.64 4.56
CA LYS A 54 -12.20 -17.83 4.65
C LYS A 54 -11.51 -17.91 3.29
N PHE A 55 -12.22 -18.28 2.24
CA PHE A 55 -11.57 -18.70 1.00
C PHE A 55 -11.31 -17.51 0.06
N LEU A 56 -10.03 -17.25 -0.22
CA LEU A 56 -9.60 -16.34 -1.30
C LEU A 56 -9.80 -16.97 -2.68
N ARG A 57 -9.91 -18.30 -2.75
CA ARG A 57 -10.27 -19.05 -3.97
C ARG A 57 -11.69 -18.71 -4.40
N THR A 58 -11.76 -17.79 -5.36
CA THR A 58 -12.97 -17.46 -6.10
C THR A 58 -12.62 -17.48 -7.59
N GLU A 59 -13.60 -17.65 -8.47
CA GLU A 59 -13.38 -17.52 -9.93
C GLU A 59 -12.81 -16.15 -10.34
N LYS A 60 -12.88 -15.17 -9.44
CA LYS A 60 -12.40 -13.79 -9.62
C LYS A 60 -10.92 -13.62 -9.29
N VAL A 61 -10.30 -14.53 -8.54
CA VAL A 61 -8.87 -14.46 -8.18
C VAL A 61 -8.13 -15.68 -8.75
N PRO A 62 -7.14 -15.48 -9.63
CA PRO A 62 -6.33 -16.56 -10.21
C PRO A 62 -5.62 -17.40 -9.14
N LYS A 63 -5.51 -18.72 -9.39
CA LYS A 63 -4.84 -19.67 -8.47
C LYS A 63 -3.42 -19.26 -8.10
N LYS A 64 -2.64 -18.71 -9.05
CA LYS A 64 -1.28 -18.23 -8.81
C LYS A 64 -1.18 -17.10 -7.77
N ILE A 65 -2.26 -16.33 -7.59
CA ILE A 65 -2.35 -15.24 -6.61
C ILE A 65 -2.92 -15.78 -5.30
N SER A 66 -4.04 -16.52 -5.37
CA SER A 66 -4.70 -17.05 -4.18
C SER A 66 -3.79 -18.02 -3.40
N ASN A 67 -2.99 -18.83 -4.09
CA ASN A 67 -2.08 -19.77 -3.44
C ASN A 67 -1.03 -19.04 -2.57
N VAL A 68 -0.38 -18.01 -3.12
CA VAL A 68 0.64 -17.23 -2.39
C VAL A 68 0.03 -16.53 -1.17
N LEU A 69 -1.17 -15.97 -1.33
CA LEU A 69 -1.88 -15.33 -0.23
C LEU A 69 -2.33 -16.33 0.84
N GLU A 70 -2.95 -17.44 0.47
CA GLU A 70 -3.40 -18.49 1.41
C GLU A 70 -2.23 -19.06 2.21
N GLU A 71 -1.08 -19.26 1.57
CA GLU A 71 0.10 -19.79 2.22
C GLU A 71 0.71 -18.79 3.21
N LEU A 72 0.83 -17.51 2.80
CA LEU A 72 1.28 -16.44 3.70
C LEU A 72 0.32 -16.26 4.88
N LEU A 73 -0.99 -16.29 4.64
CA LEU A 73 -2.00 -16.21 5.70
C LEU A 73 -1.89 -17.40 6.66
N THR A 74 -1.69 -18.60 6.15
CA THR A 74 -1.50 -19.79 6.97
C THR A 74 -0.24 -19.68 7.83
N LEU A 75 0.85 -19.16 7.26
CA LEU A 75 2.08 -18.88 8.01
C LEU A 75 1.82 -17.88 9.15
N MET A 76 1.15 -16.76 8.88
CA MET A 76 0.83 -15.76 9.91
C MET A 76 -0.12 -16.30 10.99
N GLN A 77 -0.99 -17.24 10.66
CA GLN A 77 -1.90 -17.88 11.63
C GLN A 77 -1.21 -18.94 12.49
N THR A 78 -0.36 -19.77 11.89
CA THR A 78 0.24 -20.96 12.52
C THR A 78 1.63 -20.72 13.09
N GLY A 79 2.33 -19.69 12.62
CA GLY A 79 3.72 -19.41 12.96
C GLY A 79 4.74 -20.41 12.42
N ASN A 80 4.32 -21.40 11.61
CA ASN A 80 5.18 -22.49 11.20
C ASN A 80 5.95 -22.18 9.91
N LEU A 81 7.13 -21.56 10.06
CA LEU A 81 8.07 -21.30 8.96
C LEU A 81 8.54 -22.57 8.24
N GLN A 82 8.73 -23.68 8.95
CA GLN A 82 9.28 -24.91 8.36
C GLN A 82 8.35 -25.56 7.33
N LYS A 83 7.04 -25.29 7.43
CA LYS A 83 6.03 -25.78 6.50
C LYS A 83 5.69 -24.80 5.37
N SER A 84 6.29 -23.61 5.37
CA SER A 84 6.03 -22.56 4.38
C SER A 84 7.05 -22.65 3.25
N THR A 85 6.56 -22.70 2.01
CA THR A 85 7.32 -22.52 0.77
C THR A 85 7.42 -21.05 0.37
N VAL A 86 6.68 -20.16 1.04
CA VAL A 86 6.74 -18.70 0.82
C VAL A 86 8.10 -18.14 1.20
N ARG A 87 8.81 -17.59 0.21
CA ARG A 87 10.03 -16.81 0.41
C ARG A 87 9.67 -15.37 0.79
N MET A 88 10.41 -14.79 1.73
CA MET A 88 10.19 -13.43 2.24
C MET A 88 11.53 -12.68 2.28
N ASP A 89 11.51 -11.37 2.09
CA ASP A 89 12.61 -10.52 2.54
C ASP A 89 12.77 -10.63 4.06
N ARG A 90 14.00 -10.48 4.57
CA ARG A 90 14.29 -10.65 5.99
C ARG A 90 13.64 -9.59 6.86
N THR A 91 13.53 -8.34 6.41
CA THR A 91 12.84 -7.32 7.21
C THR A 91 11.37 -7.69 7.38
N PHE A 92 10.74 -8.14 6.29
CA PHE A 92 9.36 -8.61 6.32
C PHE A 92 9.21 -9.87 7.17
N GLN A 93 10.12 -10.84 7.03
CA GLN A 93 10.16 -12.06 7.83
C GLN A 93 10.32 -11.76 9.32
N GLU A 94 11.25 -10.89 9.70
CA GLU A 94 11.46 -10.48 11.09
C GLU A 94 10.21 -9.82 11.67
N LYS A 95 9.53 -8.95 10.90
CA LYS A 95 8.26 -8.33 11.29
C LYS A 95 7.16 -9.36 11.53
N VAL A 96 6.97 -10.30 10.59
CA VAL A 96 5.96 -11.37 10.71
C VAL A 96 6.28 -12.27 11.90
N MET A 97 7.54 -12.65 12.08
CA MET A 97 7.96 -13.54 13.17
C MET A 97 7.89 -12.87 14.54
N HIS A 98 8.15 -11.56 14.61
CA HIS A 98 7.92 -10.78 15.82
C HIS A 98 6.45 -10.80 16.22
N GLU A 99 5.54 -10.54 15.28
CA GLU A 99 4.08 -10.58 15.52
C GLU A 99 3.63 -11.97 15.99
N VAL A 100 4.04 -13.03 15.28
CA VAL A 100 3.71 -14.41 15.60
C VAL A 100 4.20 -14.78 17.00
N LYS A 101 5.48 -14.52 17.31
CA LYS A 101 6.07 -14.87 18.62
C LYS A 101 5.39 -14.10 19.76
N LEU A 102 5.06 -12.84 19.55
CA LEU A 102 4.38 -12.01 20.55
C LEU A 102 2.97 -12.55 20.85
N LEU A 103 2.22 -12.95 19.83
CA LEU A 103 0.91 -13.58 20.01
C LEU A 103 1.03 -14.93 20.70
N GLU A 104 1.99 -15.76 20.29
CA GLU A 104 2.25 -17.07 20.87
C GLU A 104 2.60 -17.00 22.36
N GLY A 105 3.53 -16.11 22.72
CA GLY A 105 3.93 -15.89 24.12
C GLY A 105 2.79 -15.44 25.02
N ARG A 106 1.69 -14.94 24.45
CA ARG A 106 0.48 -14.50 25.18
C ARG A 106 -0.69 -15.50 25.05
N GLY A 107 -0.50 -16.66 24.40
CA GLY A 107 -1.54 -17.67 24.17
C GLY A 107 -2.62 -17.21 23.18
N LEU A 108 -2.25 -16.33 22.25
CA LEU A 108 -3.14 -15.74 21.26
C LEU A 108 -2.83 -16.27 19.86
N SER A 109 -3.79 -16.09 18.95
CA SER A 109 -3.61 -16.30 17.52
C SER A 109 -4.39 -15.24 16.75
N ARG A 110 -3.95 -14.97 15.52
CA ARG A 110 -4.63 -14.08 14.60
C ARG A 110 -5.44 -14.92 13.60
N GLN A 111 -6.61 -14.48 13.20
CA GLN A 111 -7.44 -15.10 12.17
C GLN A 111 -7.97 -14.04 11.23
N LEU A 112 -7.86 -14.30 9.93
CA LEU A 112 -8.30 -13.40 8.87
C LEU A 112 -9.41 -14.05 8.06
N HIS A 113 -10.54 -13.35 7.96
CA HIS A 113 -11.68 -13.72 7.13
C HIS A 113 -11.92 -12.66 6.06
N PHE A 114 -12.36 -13.11 4.89
CA PHE A 114 -12.56 -12.33 3.68
C PHE A 114 -13.95 -12.61 3.06
N THR A 115 -14.60 -11.56 2.56
CA THR A 115 -15.78 -11.71 1.70
C THR A 115 -15.77 -10.67 0.59
N ASN A 116 -16.62 -10.84 -0.42
CA ASN A 116 -16.69 -9.98 -1.60
C ASN A 116 -15.33 -9.82 -2.33
N VAL A 117 -14.53 -10.89 -2.36
CA VAL A 117 -13.17 -10.87 -2.91
C VAL A 117 -13.20 -10.60 -4.42
N LYS A 118 -12.47 -9.58 -4.86
CA LYS A 118 -12.23 -9.26 -6.28
C LYS A 118 -10.82 -8.67 -6.47
N LEU A 119 -10.28 -8.76 -7.68
CA LEU A 119 -9.06 -8.03 -8.04
C LEU A 119 -9.39 -6.54 -8.25
N SER A 120 -8.44 -5.66 -7.96
CA SER A 120 -8.50 -4.26 -8.37
C SER A 120 -8.70 -4.14 -9.89
N GLU A 121 -9.22 -3.01 -10.37
CA GLU A 121 -9.48 -2.83 -11.80
C GLU A 121 -8.23 -3.07 -12.67
N GLU A 122 -7.07 -2.59 -12.22
CA GLU A 122 -5.80 -2.76 -12.94
C GLU A 122 -5.37 -4.23 -13.01
N ASN A 123 -5.46 -4.95 -11.89
CA ASN A 123 -5.10 -6.37 -11.84
C ASN A 123 -6.15 -7.26 -12.53
N ALA A 124 -7.43 -6.87 -12.50
CA ALA A 124 -8.54 -7.61 -13.09
C ALA A 124 -8.45 -7.68 -14.62
N LYS A 125 -8.02 -6.58 -15.28
CA LYS A 125 -7.87 -6.51 -16.74
C LYS A 125 -6.94 -7.60 -17.30
N LYS A 126 -5.83 -7.88 -16.61
CA LYS A 126 -4.86 -8.91 -17.02
C LYS A 126 -5.05 -10.24 -16.31
N ARG A 127 -5.91 -10.31 -15.29
CA ARG A 127 -6.00 -11.43 -14.34
C ARG A 127 -4.61 -11.85 -13.85
N ASP A 128 -3.79 -10.86 -13.51
CA ASP A 128 -2.38 -11.06 -13.17
C ASP A 128 -1.86 -9.98 -12.22
N PHE A 129 -0.68 -10.21 -11.67
CA PHE A 129 0.12 -9.18 -11.04
C PHE A 129 0.47 -8.08 -12.05
N ARG A 130 0.57 -6.85 -11.56
CA ARG A 130 1.20 -5.74 -12.25
C ARG A 130 2.71 -5.92 -12.13
N HIS A 131 3.43 -5.90 -13.24
CA HIS A 131 4.88 -6.11 -13.27
C HIS A 131 5.63 -4.84 -13.65
N TRP A 132 6.79 -4.62 -13.05
CA TRP A 132 7.75 -3.60 -13.47
C TRP A 132 9.17 -4.05 -13.14
N SER A 133 10.18 -3.36 -13.69
CA SER A 133 11.58 -3.70 -13.45
C SER A 133 12.35 -2.49 -12.95
N ASP A 134 13.09 -2.67 -11.87
CA ASP A 134 13.98 -1.67 -11.31
C ASP A 134 15.31 -2.30 -10.91
N SER A 135 16.42 -1.67 -11.33
CA SER A 135 17.78 -2.00 -10.89
C SER A 135 18.14 -3.50 -10.91
N GLY A 136 17.80 -4.20 -11.99
CA GLY A 136 18.10 -5.64 -12.17
C GLY A 136 17.15 -6.59 -11.42
N ARG A 137 16.13 -6.05 -10.76
CA ARG A 137 15.04 -6.80 -10.14
C ARG A 137 13.75 -6.64 -10.93
N GLU A 138 12.99 -7.71 -10.98
CA GLU A 138 11.60 -7.70 -11.40
C GLU A 138 10.73 -7.58 -10.16
N TRP A 139 9.76 -6.69 -10.22
CA TRP A 139 8.77 -6.48 -9.18
C TRP A 139 7.41 -6.86 -9.71
N ARG A 140 6.59 -7.41 -8.83
CA ARG A 140 5.18 -7.64 -9.12
C ARG A 140 4.30 -7.33 -7.94
N GLU A 141 3.10 -6.84 -8.24
CA GLU A 141 2.13 -6.42 -7.24
C GLU A 141 0.71 -6.82 -7.60
N VAL A 142 -0.06 -7.15 -6.58
CA VAL A 142 -1.49 -7.33 -6.69
C VAL A 142 -2.20 -6.63 -5.54
N ILE A 143 -3.32 -5.99 -5.89
CA ILE A 143 -4.29 -5.47 -4.94
C ILE A 143 -5.55 -6.32 -5.06
N VAL A 144 -5.92 -6.98 -3.95
CA VAL A 144 -7.16 -7.74 -3.82
C VAL A 144 -8.13 -6.94 -2.96
N GLU A 145 -9.22 -6.47 -3.57
CA GLU A 145 -10.30 -5.80 -2.87
C GLU A 145 -11.17 -6.83 -2.16
N ALA A 146 -11.36 -6.67 -0.86
CA ALA A 146 -12.18 -7.57 -0.06
C ALA A 146 -12.68 -6.86 1.20
N ALA A 147 -13.86 -7.25 1.66
CA ALA A 147 -14.20 -7.01 3.05
C ALA A 147 -13.36 -7.94 3.93
N VAL A 148 -12.69 -7.41 4.95
CA VAL A 148 -11.76 -8.17 5.80
C VAL A 148 -12.19 -8.09 7.26
N SER A 149 -12.19 -9.21 7.97
CA SER A 149 -12.23 -9.27 9.43
C SER A 149 -10.90 -9.83 9.93
N ASP A 150 -10.23 -9.05 10.78
CA ASP A 150 -8.95 -9.37 11.40
C ASP A 150 -9.15 -9.56 12.91
N LYS A 151 -9.19 -10.81 13.33
CA LYS A 151 -9.52 -11.24 14.68
C LYS A 151 -8.29 -11.70 15.42
N TYR A 152 -8.17 -11.27 16.66
CA TYR A 152 -7.24 -11.84 17.62
C TYR A 152 -8.05 -12.68 18.60
N ILE A 153 -7.65 -13.94 18.77
CA ILE A 153 -8.40 -14.91 19.57
C ILE A 153 -7.49 -15.61 20.57
N HIS A 154 -8.06 -16.02 21.70
CA HIS A 154 -7.38 -16.92 22.63
C HIS A 154 -7.29 -18.32 22.03
N ARG A 155 -6.10 -18.94 22.04
CA ARG A 155 -5.90 -20.28 21.44
C ARG A 155 -6.78 -21.34 22.13
N ASP A 156 -6.83 -21.32 23.47
CA ASP A 156 -7.53 -22.37 24.24
C ASP A 156 -9.05 -22.25 24.23
N SER A 157 -9.59 -21.04 24.36
CA SER A 157 -11.04 -20.82 24.49
C SER A 157 -11.73 -20.41 23.18
N GLY A 158 -10.96 -20.08 22.15
CA GLY A 158 -11.50 -19.52 20.90
C GLY A 158 -12.15 -18.13 21.06
N LYS A 159 -12.10 -17.53 22.26
CA LYS A 159 -12.72 -16.24 22.54
C LYS A 159 -12.03 -15.13 21.75
N VAL A 160 -12.81 -14.32 21.03
CA VAL A 160 -12.33 -13.12 20.34
C VAL A 160 -12.00 -12.05 21.37
N ILE A 161 -10.74 -11.61 21.40
CA ILE A 161 -10.28 -10.53 22.28
C ILE A 161 -10.33 -9.17 21.59
N HIS A 162 -10.16 -9.15 20.28
CA HIS A 162 -10.16 -7.94 19.47
C HIS A 162 -10.52 -8.30 18.02
N GLU A 163 -11.30 -7.44 17.37
CA GLU A 163 -11.66 -7.59 15.96
C GLU A 163 -11.58 -6.24 15.26
N LEU A 164 -10.81 -6.18 14.19
CA LEU A 164 -10.78 -5.06 13.26
C LEU A 164 -11.55 -5.46 11.99
N ILE A 165 -12.54 -4.66 11.62
CA ILE A 165 -13.34 -4.89 10.41
C ILE A 165 -13.01 -3.81 9.38
N TYR A 166 -12.69 -4.24 8.18
CA TYR A 166 -12.46 -3.43 6.99
C TYR A 166 -13.56 -3.74 5.98
N PRO A 167 -14.72 -3.04 6.02
CA PRO A 167 -15.86 -3.36 5.16
C PRO A 167 -15.55 -3.20 3.67
N HIS A 168 -14.61 -2.32 3.36
CA HIS A 168 -14.06 -2.12 2.02
C HIS A 168 -12.54 -2.15 2.12
N GLY A 169 -12.01 -3.26 2.61
CA GLY A 169 -10.58 -3.47 2.70
C GLY A 169 -9.94 -3.71 1.35
N SER A 170 -8.62 -3.59 1.33
CA SER A 170 -7.77 -4.09 0.26
C SER A 170 -6.55 -4.76 0.86
N ILE A 171 -6.14 -5.83 0.20
CA ILE A 171 -4.95 -6.61 0.53
C ILE A 171 -3.92 -6.31 -0.56
N LEU A 172 -2.83 -5.68 -0.16
CA LEU A 172 -1.65 -5.51 -1.00
C LEU A 172 -0.72 -6.70 -0.79
N LEU A 173 -0.30 -7.32 -1.89
CA LEU A 173 0.83 -8.25 -1.90
C LEU A 173 1.84 -7.78 -2.93
N ARG A 174 3.06 -7.51 -2.46
CA ARG A 174 4.18 -7.10 -3.29
C ARG A 174 5.31 -8.12 -3.20
N GLN A 175 5.85 -8.48 -4.36
CA GLN A 175 6.95 -9.43 -4.48
C GLN A 175 8.03 -8.88 -5.39
N SER A 176 9.27 -9.33 -5.14
CA SER A 176 10.38 -9.08 -6.05
C SER A 176 11.12 -10.37 -6.38
N ARG A 177 11.84 -10.40 -7.49
CA ARG A 177 12.81 -11.44 -7.82
C ARG A 177 13.97 -10.86 -8.63
N HIS A 178 15.04 -11.64 -8.75
CA HIS A 178 16.10 -11.33 -9.71
C HIS A 178 15.66 -11.65 -11.14
N ILE A 179 15.99 -10.76 -12.09
CA ILE A 179 15.74 -11.01 -13.52
C ILE A 179 16.70 -12.10 -14.00
N ARG A 180 16.17 -13.10 -14.70
CA ARG A 180 16.98 -14.22 -15.22
C ARG A 180 17.83 -13.79 -16.42
N HIS A 181 19.01 -14.42 -16.57
CA HIS A 181 19.95 -14.18 -17.67
C HIS A 181 19.37 -14.41 -19.07
N ASN A 182 18.35 -15.27 -19.19
CA ASN A 182 17.70 -15.68 -20.43
C ASN A 182 16.43 -14.85 -20.74
N GLU A 183 15.91 -14.09 -19.77
CA GLU A 183 14.71 -13.26 -19.90
C GLU A 183 15.03 -11.83 -20.39
N VAL A 184 16.31 -11.46 -20.53
CA VAL A 184 16.71 -10.13 -21.00
C VAL A 184 16.70 -10.05 -22.53
N GLY A 185 15.68 -9.37 -23.08
CA GLY A 185 15.44 -9.19 -24.52
C GLY A 185 16.18 -8.00 -25.18
N GLY A 186 17.35 -7.59 -24.68
CA GLY A 186 18.04 -6.35 -25.09
C GLY A 186 19.30 -6.53 -25.96
N LYS A 187 19.68 -5.45 -26.67
CA LYS A 187 20.82 -5.34 -27.63
C LYS A 187 22.23 -5.64 -27.06
N ASP A 188 22.39 -5.76 -25.74
CA ASP A 188 23.68 -6.02 -25.06
C ASP A 188 23.75 -7.42 -24.40
N ARG A 189 23.03 -8.39 -24.98
CA ARG A 189 22.87 -9.78 -24.49
C ARG A 189 24.17 -10.44 -24.03
N GLN A 190 25.27 -10.27 -24.75
CA GLN A 190 26.56 -10.89 -24.40
C GLN A 190 27.28 -10.22 -23.23
N LYS A 191 27.10 -8.91 -23.01
CA LYS A 191 27.76 -8.19 -21.90
C LYS A 191 27.10 -8.51 -20.57
N GLU A 192 25.77 -8.51 -20.53
CA GLU A 192 25.01 -8.90 -19.34
C GLU A 192 25.20 -10.41 -19.06
N GLN A 193 25.15 -11.29 -20.07
CA GLN A 193 25.42 -12.73 -19.89
C GLN A 193 26.82 -13.04 -19.33
N ARG A 194 27.88 -12.40 -19.85
CA ARG A 194 29.26 -12.60 -19.35
C ARG A 194 29.50 -12.05 -17.94
N PHE A 195 28.69 -11.09 -17.52
CA PHE A 195 28.79 -10.48 -16.20
C PHE A 195 28.09 -11.34 -15.15
N TYR A 196 26.85 -11.78 -15.40
CA TYR A 196 26.09 -12.64 -14.49
C TYR A 196 26.60 -14.09 -14.44
N SER A 197 27.25 -14.61 -15.49
CA SER A 197 27.82 -15.97 -15.49
C SER A 197 28.80 -16.20 -14.33
N LYS A 198 29.57 -15.17 -13.94
CA LYS A 198 30.55 -15.24 -12.83
C LYS A 198 29.93 -15.34 -11.43
N TYR A 199 28.65 -15.00 -11.27
CA TYR A 199 27.94 -14.99 -9.98
C TYR A 199 26.91 -16.11 -9.84
N SER A 200 26.76 -16.92 -10.89
CA SER A 200 26.07 -18.20 -10.82
C SER A 200 26.90 -19.28 -10.13
N GLU A 201 28.14 -18.95 -9.76
CA GLU A 201 29.13 -19.81 -9.13
C GLU A 201 28.79 -20.06 -7.65
N ILE A 202 28.07 -21.14 -7.40
CA ILE A 202 27.83 -21.69 -6.07
C ILE A 202 28.77 -22.85 -5.82
N PHE A 203 29.08 -23.12 -4.56
CA PHE A 203 29.73 -24.38 -4.20
C PHE A 203 28.65 -25.46 -4.05
N CYS A 204 28.83 -26.58 -4.74
CA CYS A 204 27.96 -27.74 -4.59
C CYS A 204 27.94 -28.16 -3.11
N PRO A 205 26.76 -28.24 -2.45
CA PRO A 205 26.67 -28.65 -1.05
C PRO A 205 27.21 -30.07 -0.82
N SER A 206 27.13 -30.93 -1.82
CA SER A 206 27.52 -32.33 -1.72
C SER A 206 29.02 -32.57 -1.91
N CYS A 207 29.70 -31.81 -2.78
CA CYS A 207 31.11 -32.07 -3.10
C CYS A 207 32.03 -30.84 -3.03
N GLY A 208 31.50 -29.68 -2.69
CA GLY A 208 32.26 -28.43 -2.61
C GLY A 208 32.75 -27.89 -3.96
N ALA A 209 32.41 -28.52 -5.08
CA ALA A 209 32.83 -28.04 -6.39
C ALA A 209 32.09 -26.76 -6.79
N GLN A 210 32.81 -25.80 -7.35
CA GLN A 210 32.24 -24.54 -7.86
C GLN A 210 31.47 -24.80 -9.17
N ILE A 211 30.20 -24.42 -9.21
CA ILE A 211 29.29 -24.69 -10.33
C ILE A 211 28.49 -23.45 -10.72
N GLN A 212 28.22 -23.27 -12.01
CA GLN A 212 27.39 -22.17 -12.52
C GLN A 212 25.91 -22.56 -12.64
N LEU A 213 25.04 -21.95 -11.83
CA LEU A 213 23.58 -22.06 -11.92
C LEU A 213 23.03 -21.43 -13.21
N LYS A 214 22.44 -22.26 -14.07
CA LYS A 214 21.73 -21.78 -15.28
C LYS A 214 20.23 -21.57 -15.08
N GLY A 215 19.68 -21.95 -13.93
CA GLY A 215 18.25 -21.88 -13.58
C GLY A 215 18.01 -22.30 -12.13
N ASP A 216 16.74 -22.57 -11.80
CA ASP A 216 16.30 -22.92 -10.44
C ASP A 216 16.66 -24.36 -10.04
N GLU A 217 16.95 -25.21 -11.01
CA GLU A 217 17.38 -26.59 -10.80
C GLU A 217 18.58 -26.91 -11.69
N THR A 218 19.62 -27.52 -11.12
CA THR A 218 20.75 -28.06 -11.88
C THR A 218 21.35 -29.26 -11.17
N ASN A 219 21.88 -30.21 -11.94
CA ASN A 219 22.76 -31.23 -11.39
C ASN A 219 24.19 -30.71 -11.34
N CYS A 220 24.91 -31.03 -10.27
CA CYS A 220 26.34 -30.77 -10.18
C CYS A 220 27.07 -31.61 -11.22
N PRO A 221 27.85 -31.02 -12.14
CA PRO A 221 28.59 -31.77 -13.15
C PRO A 221 29.74 -32.63 -12.57
N TYR A 222 30.12 -32.39 -11.31
CA TYR A 222 31.23 -33.10 -10.65
C TYR A 222 30.77 -34.32 -9.85
N CYS A 223 29.70 -34.19 -9.06
CA CYS A 223 29.21 -35.30 -8.21
C CYS A 223 27.83 -35.83 -8.59
N GLY A 224 27.17 -35.24 -9.58
CA GLY A 224 25.79 -35.58 -9.96
C GLY A 224 24.73 -35.14 -8.95
N GLY A 225 25.11 -34.47 -7.85
CA GLY A 225 24.19 -34.00 -6.82
C GLY A 225 23.18 -33.01 -7.39
N PHE A 226 21.90 -33.26 -7.14
CA PHE A 226 20.81 -32.37 -7.52
C PHE A 226 20.83 -31.11 -6.65
N ILE A 227 20.77 -29.95 -7.30
CA ILE A 227 20.85 -28.65 -6.63
C ILE A 227 19.67 -27.82 -7.09
N GLN A 228 18.81 -27.51 -6.12
CA GLN A 228 17.70 -26.59 -6.28
C GLN A 228 18.11 -25.24 -5.68
N SER A 229 18.02 -24.18 -6.47
CA SER A 229 18.33 -22.82 -6.08
C SER A 229 17.10 -21.94 -6.28
N ASN A 230 16.56 -21.42 -5.18
CA ASN A 230 15.42 -20.51 -5.22
C ASN A 230 15.85 -19.07 -5.54
N PHE A 231 17.07 -18.86 -6.05
CA PHE A 231 17.69 -17.55 -6.22
C PHE A 231 16.86 -16.60 -7.09
N TYR A 232 16.26 -17.12 -8.17
CA TYR A 232 15.42 -16.35 -9.11
C TYR A 232 13.92 -16.42 -8.79
N ASP A 233 13.53 -17.01 -7.66
CA ASP A 233 12.13 -17.09 -7.28
C ASP A 233 11.61 -15.79 -6.66
N TRP A 234 10.30 -15.62 -6.74
CA TRP A 234 9.58 -14.52 -6.14
C TRP A 234 9.65 -14.59 -4.61
N GLN A 235 10.10 -13.50 -4.00
CA GLN A 235 10.05 -13.30 -2.55
C GLN A 235 9.06 -12.20 -2.20
N ILE A 236 8.38 -12.32 -1.07
CA ILE A 236 7.45 -11.31 -0.55
C ILE A 236 8.24 -10.19 0.11
N GLU A 237 7.96 -8.98 -0.33
CA GLU A 237 8.59 -7.75 0.16
C GLU A 237 7.65 -6.99 1.08
N ASP A 238 6.34 -7.03 0.78
CA ASP A 238 5.34 -6.36 1.60
C ASP A 238 3.98 -7.07 1.52
N PHE A 239 3.27 -7.02 2.64
CA PHE A 239 1.90 -7.49 2.79
C PHE A 239 1.15 -6.53 3.69
N MET A 240 0.08 -5.91 3.17
CA MET A 240 -0.69 -4.93 3.92
C MET A 240 -2.19 -5.15 3.76
N ILE A 241 -2.92 -4.95 4.85
CA ILE A 241 -4.38 -4.87 4.87
C ILE A 241 -4.73 -3.45 5.26
N TYR A 242 -5.44 -2.74 4.38
CA TYR A 242 -5.83 -1.36 4.63
C TYR A 242 -7.26 -1.09 4.21
N GLN A 243 -7.85 -0.06 4.81
CA GLN A 243 -9.17 0.44 4.44
C GLN A 243 -9.02 1.30 3.19
N THR A 244 -9.71 0.95 2.11
CA THR A 244 -9.77 1.85 0.95
C THR A 244 -10.54 3.12 1.31
N PRO A 245 -10.02 4.32 0.98
CA PRO A 245 -10.77 5.55 1.11
C PRO A 245 -12.10 5.43 0.37
N ASP A 246 -13.16 5.98 0.93
CA ASP A 246 -14.44 6.04 0.22
C ASP A 246 -14.30 7.04 -0.94
N PRO A 247 -14.38 6.60 -2.21
CA PRO A 247 -14.24 7.48 -3.37
C PRO A 247 -15.34 8.55 -3.41
N ASN A 248 -16.48 8.31 -2.76
CA ASN A 248 -17.60 9.25 -2.71
C ASN A 248 -17.45 10.28 -1.58
N MET A 249 -16.50 10.12 -0.66
CA MET A 249 -16.37 10.96 0.53
C MET A 249 -16.15 12.44 0.18
N ASP A 250 -15.27 12.71 -0.78
CA ASP A 250 -14.99 14.08 -1.19
C ASP A 250 -16.18 14.69 -1.97
N ASN A 251 -16.91 13.87 -2.72
CA ASN A 251 -18.13 14.30 -3.40
C ASN A 251 -19.26 14.59 -2.40
N LEU A 252 -19.39 13.79 -1.34
CA LEU A 252 -20.34 14.02 -0.26
C LEU A 252 -20.02 15.33 0.49
N LYS A 253 -18.74 15.53 0.85
CA LYS A 253 -18.29 16.79 1.46
C LYS A 253 -18.59 17.97 0.55
N TYR A 254 -18.23 17.87 -0.73
CA TYR A 254 -18.47 18.93 -1.71
C TYR A 254 -19.96 19.27 -1.84
N THR A 255 -20.82 18.25 -1.95
CA THR A 255 -22.27 18.42 -2.02
C THR A 255 -22.82 19.08 -0.76
N SER A 256 -22.39 18.62 0.43
CA SER A 256 -22.82 19.19 1.71
C SER A 256 -22.41 20.66 1.87
N VAL A 257 -21.18 21.02 1.50
CA VAL A 257 -20.69 22.40 1.53
C VAL A 257 -21.43 23.26 0.50
N THR A 258 -21.73 22.72 -0.68
CA THR A 258 -22.51 23.43 -1.70
C THR A 258 -23.93 23.72 -1.22
N ILE A 259 -24.59 22.76 -0.57
CA ILE A 259 -25.92 22.96 0.04
C ILE A 259 -25.84 24.07 1.11
N LEU A 260 -24.85 23.99 2.01
CA LEU A 260 -24.68 24.99 3.08
C LEU A 260 -24.41 26.39 2.52
N LEU A 261 -23.48 26.52 1.56
CA LEU A 261 -23.17 27.79 0.90
C LEU A 261 -24.29 28.29 -0.02
N SER A 262 -25.21 27.41 -0.43
CA SER A 262 -26.41 27.82 -1.15
C SER A 262 -27.48 28.36 -0.21
N PHE A 263 -27.60 27.77 0.98
CA PHE A 263 -28.57 28.18 1.99
C PHE A 263 -28.24 29.55 2.59
N LEU A 264 -26.99 29.76 3.01
CA LEU A 264 -26.53 30.95 3.74
C LEU A 264 -26.80 32.30 3.04
N PRO A 265 -26.60 32.47 1.72
CA PRO A 265 -26.96 33.72 1.04
C PRO A 265 -28.44 33.78 0.65
N THR A 266 -29.09 32.64 0.37
CA THR A 266 -30.48 32.60 -0.09
C THR A 266 -31.45 33.01 1.02
N PHE A 267 -31.24 32.53 2.24
CA PHE A 267 -32.07 32.87 3.40
C PHE A 267 -32.18 34.39 3.66
N PRO A 268 -31.07 35.15 3.83
CA PRO A 268 -31.15 36.59 4.06
C PRO A 268 -31.66 37.34 2.83
N CYS A 269 -31.34 36.91 1.60
CA CYS A 269 -31.87 37.55 0.39
C CYS A 269 -33.40 37.49 0.34
N VAL A 270 -33.97 36.32 0.59
CA VAL A 270 -35.43 36.10 0.54
C VAL A 270 -36.15 36.72 1.74
N TYR A 271 -35.50 36.80 2.90
CA TYR A 271 -36.09 37.40 4.10
C TYR A 271 -36.03 38.94 4.13
N LEU A 272 -34.93 39.52 3.66
CA LEU A 272 -34.68 40.97 3.78
C LEU A 272 -35.14 41.76 2.55
N ILE A 273 -35.05 41.19 1.34
CA ILE A 273 -35.38 41.89 0.09
C ILE A 273 -36.87 41.74 -0.20
N THR A 274 -37.57 42.87 -0.30
CA THR A 274 -39.03 42.88 -0.47
C THR A 274 -39.48 42.50 -1.88
N ASN A 275 -38.67 42.81 -2.89
CA ASN A 275 -38.95 42.40 -4.27
C ASN A 275 -38.39 40.99 -4.52
N MET A 276 -39.29 40.03 -4.67
CA MET A 276 -38.94 38.62 -4.81
C MET A 276 -38.10 38.31 -6.05
N TYR A 277 -38.32 39.01 -7.17
CA TYR A 277 -37.51 38.83 -8.38
C TYR A 277 -36.05 39.25 -8.14
N ILE A 278 -35.85 40.36 -7.44
CA ILE A 278 -34.52 40.84 -7.07
C ILE A 278 -33.89 39.90 -6.04
N ALA A 279 -34.65 39.46 -5.03
CA ALA A 279 -34.19 38.53 -4.01
C ALA A 279 -33.65 37.22 -4.61
N ILE A 280 -34.42 36.63 -5.54
CA ILE A 280 -34.03 35.41 -6.24
C ILE A 280 -32.82 35.65 -7.15
N GLY A 281 -32.81 36.74 -7.92
CA GLY A 281 -31.68 37.07 -8.80
C GLY A 281 -30.36 37.25 -8.04
N VAL A 282 -30.40 37.92 -6.88
CA VAL A 282 -29.21 38.09 -6.02
C VAL A 282 -28.81 36.75 -5.38
N ALA A 283 -29.75 35.96 -4.89
CA ALA A 283 -29.44 34.63 -4.36
C ALA A 283 -28.81 33.72 -5.43
N MET A 284 -29.36 33.70 -6.64
CA MET A 284 -28.82 32.92 -7.76
C MET A 284 -27.38 33.31 -8.10
N THR A 285 -27.10 34.60 -8.23
CA THR A 285 -25.75 35.07 -8.59
C THR A 285 -24.73 34.73 -7.49
N LEU A 286 -25.07 34.96 -6.22
CA LEU A 286 -24.19 34.62 -5.09
C LEU A 286 -23.92 33.11 -5.00
N THR A 287 -24.94 32.28 -5.16
CA THR A 287 -24.79 30.81 -5.09
C THR A 287 -23.97 30.25 -6.25
N ILE A 288 -24.13 30.80 -7.46
CA ILE A 288 -23.31 30.43 -8.63
C ILE A 288 -21.84 30.83 -8.40
N ILE A 289 -21.58 32.04 -7.91
CA ILE A 289 -20.21 32.50 -7.65
C ILE A 289 -19.53 31.61 -6.58
N LEU A 290 -20.23 31.33 -5.48
CA LEU A 290 -19.69 30.47 -4.42
C LEU A 290 -19.42 29.05 -4.91
N SER A 291 -20.35 28.45 -5.65
CA SER A 291 -20.16 27.09 -6.20
C SER A 291 -19.03 27.02 -7.24
N LEU A 292 -18.89 28.01 -8.12
CA LEU A 292 -17.78 28.07 -9.07
C LEU A 292 -16.43 28.27 -8.36
N SER A 293 -16.38 29.11 -7.32
CA SER A 293 -15.15 29.30 -6.54
C SER A 293 -14.70 28.01 -5.85
N LEU A 294 -15.63 27.19 -5.35
CA LEU A 294 -15.33 25.89 -4.76
C LEU A 294 -14.80 24.89 -5.79
N LEU A 295 -15.40 24.84 -6.99
CA LEU A 295 -14.90 24.01 -8.09
C LEU A 295 -13.46 24.40 -8.46
N TRP A 296 -13.19 25.71 -8.54
CA TRP A 296 -11.86 26.22 -8.85
C TRP A 296 -10.83 25.86 -7.78
N ILE A 297 -11.17 26.00 -6.49
CA ILE A 297 -10.30 25.59 -5.38
C ILE A 297 -10.00 24.09 -5.43
N ARG A 298 -11.02 23.26 -5.71
CA ARG A 298 -10.86 21.80 -5.85
C ARG A 298 -9.92 21.46 -7.01
N ALA A 299 -10.16 22.04 -8.18
CA ALA A 299 -9.34 21.80 -9.37
C ALA A 299 -7.87 22.19 -9.12
N ARG A 300 -7.65 23.37 -8.52
CA ARG A 300 -6.31 23.84 -8.16
C ARG A 300 -5.58 22.90 -7.22
N LYS A 301 -6.27 22.33 -6.22
CA LYS A 301 -5.67 21.39 -5.28
C LYS A 301 -5.27 20.06 -5.93
N ILE A 302 -6.05 19.58 -6.90
CA ILE A 302 -5.72 18.37 -7.66
C ILE A 302 -4.51 18.64 -8.55
N ASP A 303 -4.51 19.76 -9.26
CA ASP A 303 -3.40 20.17 -10.13
C ASP A 303 -2.09 20.38 -9.33
N GLU A 304 -2.17 21.00 -8.15
CA GLU A 304 -1.01 21.17 -7.25
C GLU A 304 -0.39 19.82 -6.85
N LEU A 305 -1.22 18.82 -6.50
CA LEU A 305 -0.74 17.48 -6.17
C LEU A 305 -0.08 16.78 -7.36
N GLU A 306 -0.73 16.84 -8.54
CA GLU A 306 -0.21 16.21 -9.75
C GLU A 306 1.11 16.86 -10.21
N ASN A 307 1.24 18.17 -10.02
CA ASN A 307 2.47 18.91 -10.33
C ASN A 307 3.62 18.51 -9.39
N LEU A 308 3.35 18.34 -8.08
CA LEU A 308 4.37 17.85 -7.13
C LEU A 308 4.89 16.46 -7.51
N GLU A 309 4.02 15.53 -7.92
CA GLU A 309 4.45 14.18 -8.34
C GLU A 309 5.33 14.24 -9.60
N LYS A 310 4.97 15.07 -10.58
CA LYS A 310 5.73 15.26 -11.83
C LYS A 310 7.13 15.81 -11.60
N GLU A 311 7.32 16.60 -10.55
CA GLU A 311 8.65 17.12 -10.18
C GLU A 311 9.60 16.04 -9.66
N ILE A 312 9.08 14.89 -9.22
CA ILE A 312 9.87 13.80 -8.66
C ILE A 312 10.20 12.79 -9.76
N VAL A 313 11.49 12.70 -10.11
CA VAL A 313 11.98 11.71 -11.08
C VAL A 313 11.67 10.30 -10.57
N ARG A 314 10.88 9.53 -11.32
CA ARG A 314 10.47 8.15 -10.97
C ARG A 314 9.80 8.09 -9.59
N TYR A 315 8.73 8.86 -9.42
CA TYR A 315 7.87 8.71 -8.27
C TYR A 315 7.11 7.38 -8.34
N ASP A 316 7.08 6.68 -7.21
CA ASP A 316 6.23 5.51 -6.98
C ASP A 316 5.84 5.55 -5.51
N GLU A 317 4.55 5.76 -5.23
CA GLU A 317 4.05 5.90 -3.86
C GLU A 317 4.25 4.60 -3.06
N GLY A 318 4.13 3.45 -3.71
CA GLY A 318 4.35 2.17 -3.04
C GLY A 318 5.81 1.95 -2.64
N TRP A 319 6.77 2.35 -3.48
CA TRP A 319 8.19 2.35 -3.14
C TRP A 319 8.49 3.30 -1.98
N LEU A 320 7.92 4.50 -2.01
CA LEU A 320 7.98 5.44 -0.89
C LEU A 320 7.43 4.81 0.40
N THR A 321 6.26 4.16 0.32
CA THR A 321 5.62 3.48 1.45
C THR A 321 6.51 2.38 2.03
N SER A 322 7.07 1.54 1.16
CA SER A 322 8.00 0.47 1.56
C SER A 322 9.23 1.05 2.27
N ASN A 323 9.83 2.12 1.74
CA ASN A 323 11.00 2.77 2.35
C ASN A 323 10.68 3.41 3.71
N ILE A 324 9.51 4.05 3.85
CA ILE A 324 9.04 4.56 5.14
C ILE A 324 8.84 3.39 6.11
N ASN A 325 8.16 2.32 5.68
CA ASN A 325 7.91 1.15 6.51
C ASN A 325 9.20 0.55 7.04
N GLU A 326 10.22 0.39 6.18
CA GLU A 326 11.52 -0.13 6.57
C GLU A 326 12.24 0.80 7.56
N ALA A 327 12.24 2.11 7.30
CA ALA A 327 12.88 3.08 8.17
C ALA A 327 12.22 3.12 9.56
N LEU A 328 10.89 3.03 9.60
CA LEU A 328 10.13 2.97 10.85
C LEU A 328 10.30 1.65 11.60
N TYR A 329 10.54 0.52 10.92
CA TYR A 329 10.68 -0.78 11.57
C TYR A 329 11.76 -0.72 12.66
N LYS A 330 12.94 -0.18 12.32
CA LYS A 330 14.08 -0.07 13.23
C LYS A 330 13.80 0.83 14.43
N THR A 331 12.96 1.85 14.26
CA THR A 331 12.67 2.84 15.29
C THR A 331 11.49 2.45 16.18
N LEU A 332 10.48 1.79 15.62
CA LEU A 332 9.22 1.51 16.32
C LEU A 332 9.21 0.14 17.00
N LEU A 333 10.12 -0.77 16.63
CA LEU A 333 10.14 -2.13 17.18
C LEU A 333 10.29 -2.09 18.70
N THR A 334 9.22 -2.49 19.38
CA THR A 334 9.16 -2.65 20.84
C THR A 334 8.52 -4.00 21.17
N PRO A 335 8.77 -4.57 22.36
CA PRO A 335 8.18 -5.86 22.75
C PRO A 335 6.65 -5.87 22.75
N GLU A 336 6.00 -4.71 22.88
CA GLU A 336 4.54 -4.59 22.90
C GLU A 336 3.95 -4.22 21.54
N LEU A 337 4.76 -3.77 20.57
CA LEU A 337 4.27 -3.44 19.23
C LEU A 337 3.90 -4.74 18.50
N LEU A 338 2.62 -4.84 18.16
CA LEU A 338 2.08 -5.98 17.41
C LEU A 338 2.22 -5.74 15.90
N SER A 339 1.79 -4.57 15.43
CA SER A 339 1.90 -4.20 14.02
C SER A 339 1.83 -2.68 13.84
N TYR A 340 2.26 -2.20 12.68
CA TYR A 340 2.09 -0.82 12.26
C TYR A 340 1.91 -0.74 10.74
N SER A 341 1.25 0.33 10.31
CA SER A 341 1.02 0.66 8.89
C SER A 341 1.06 2.17 8.69
N VAL A 342 1.60 2.60 7.55
CA VAL A 342 1.56 3.99 7.09
C VAL A 342 0.48 4.12 6.03
N ASN A 343 -0.51 4.98 6.27
CA ASN A 343 -1.67 5.17 5.41
C ASN A 343 -1.80 6.66 5.01
N ASN A 344 -2.60 6.93 3.97
CA ASN A 344 -2.97 8.29 3.54
C ASN A 344 -1.75 9.22 3.34
N ILE A 345 -0.73 8.72 2.65
CA ILE A 345 0.46 9.49 2.29
C ILE A 345 0.02 10.64 1.38
N LYS A 346 0.43 11.86 1.73
CA LYS A 346 0.17 13.09 0.97
C LYS A 346 1.45 13.86 0.79
N LEU A 347 1.85 14.09 -0.46
CA LEU A 347 2.92 15.03 -0.77
C LEU A 347 2.50 16.46 -0.41
N LYS A 348 3.38 17.20 0.26
CA LYS A 348 3.18 18.59 0.68
C LYS A 348 4.12 19.57 0.01
N GLY A 349 5.26 19.08 -0.47
CA GLY A 349 6.27 19.91 -1.10
C GLY A 349 7.41 19.06 -1.62
N VAL A 350 8.05 19.56 -2.68
CA VAL A 350 9.21 18.96 -3.32
C VAL A 350 10.28 20.05 -3.43
N GLU A 351 11.47 19.75 -2.94
CA GLU A 351 12.64 20.61 -3.04
C GLU A 351 13.72 19.85 -3.80
N ASN A 352 14.14 20.41 -4.93
CA ASN A 352 15.12 19.80 -5.81
C ASN A 352 16.43 20.58 -5.77
N THR A 353 17.52 19.92 -5.42
CA THR A 353 18.89 20.41 -5.63
C THR A 353 19.50 19.75 -6.86
N SER A 354 20.76 20.07 -7.19
CA SER A 354 21.49 19.42 -8.28
C SER A 354 21.70 17.92 -8.03
N ASP A 355 21.81 17.48 -6.77
CA ASP A 355 22.18 16.13 -6.37
C ASP A 355 21.05 15.35 -5.67
N LYS A 356 20.09 16.03 -5.05
CA LYS A 356 19.05 15.43 -4.19
C LYS A 356 17.65 15.97 -4.50
N THR A 357 16.67 15.13 -4.21
CA THR A 357 15.27 15.52 -4.07
C THR A 357 14.87 15.30 -2.63
N THR A 358 14.35 16.35 -1.99
CA THR A 358 13.73 16.29 -0.67
C THR A 358 12.23 16.44 -0.82
N ILE A 359 11.47 15.55 -0.21
CA ILE A 359 10.01 15.63 -0.18
C ILE A 359 9.53 15.85 1.25
N SER A 360 8.46 16.62 1.38
CA SER A 360 7.70 16.73 2.62
C SER A 360 6.42 15.92 2.46
N VAL A 361 6.20 14.97 3.37
CA VAL A 361 5.09 14.03 3.34
C VAL A 361 4.29 14.13 4.61
N GLU A 362 2.97 14.19 4.48
CA GLU A 362 2.02 14.03 5.57
C GLU A 362 1.40 12.63 5.47
N ALA A 363 1.45 11.83 6.52
CA ALA A 363 0.86 10.49 6.54
C ALA A 363 0.23 10.15 7.89
N MET A 364 -0.67 9.17 7.89
CA MET A 364 -1.26 8.61 9.10
C MET A 364 -0.51 7.35 9.50
N LEU A 365 0.20 7.40 10.62
CA LEU A 365 0.82 6.22 11.23
C LEU A 365 -0.21 5.55 12.14
N LYS A 366 -0.55 4.31 11.83
CA LYS A 366 -1.39 3.47 12.69
C LYS A 366 -0.51 2.41 13.34
N GLN A 367 -0.55 2.35 14.67
CA GLN A 367 0.20 1.38 15.46
C GLN A 367 -0.77 0.56 16.31
N THR A 368 -0.54 -0.73 16.37
CA THR A 368 -1.31 -1.66 17.18
C THR A 368 -0.38 -2.29 18.21
N PHE A 369 -0.74 -2.15 19.48
CA PHE A 369 0.02 -2.64 20.62
C PHE A 369 -0.73 -3.75 21.33
N LEU A 370 0.00 -4.78 21.78
CA LEU A 370 -0.50 -5.85 22.63
C LEU A 370 0.02 -5.66 24.05
N GLN A 371 -0.82 -5.10 24.92
CA GLN A 371 -0.49 -4.84 26.32
C GLN A 371 -0.47 -6.14 27.16
N ASN A 372 0.25 -6.13 28.28
CA ASN A 372 0.48 -7.30 29.15
C ASN A 372 -0.80 -8.04 29.58
N ASN A 373 -1.90 -7.31 29.76
CA ASN A 373 -3.24 -7.81 30.07
C ASN A 373 -3.99 -8.42 28.86
N LYS A 374 -3.27 -8.78 27.78
CA LYS A 374 -3.82 -9.28 26.50
C LYS A 374 -4.81 -8.30 25.83
N HIS A 375 -4.74 -7.02 26.21
CA HIS A 375 -5.55 -5.97 25.62
C HIS A 375 -4.85 -5.40 24.38
N ILE A 376 -5.59 -5.26 23.28
CA ILE A 376 -5.07 -4.71 22.03
C ILE A 376 -5.53 -3.25 21.90
N VAL A 377 -4.56 -2.34 21.79
CA VAL A 377 -4.81 -0.91 21.62
C VAL A 377 -4.29 -0.47 20.27
N THR A 378 -5.13 0.22 19.51
CA THR A 378 -4.74 0.83 18.24
C THR A 378 -4.66 2.34 18.41
N LYS A 379 -3.50 2.92 18.08
CA LYS A 379 -3.28 4.37 18.02
C LYS A 379 -3.16 4.80 16.56
N SER A 380 -3.64 5.99 16.24
CA SER A 380 -3.53 6.56 14.90
C SER A 380 -3.18 8.02 15.02
N GLU A 381 -1.99 8.37 14.54
CA GLU A 381 -1.39 9.69 14.69
C GLU A 381 -0.96 10.22 13.33
N LYS A 382 -1.08 11.54 13.17
CA LYS A 382 -0.70 12.24 11.96
C LYS A 382 0.77 12.64 12.06
N HIS A 383 1.58 12.20 11.13
CA HIS A 383 3.00 12.52 11.07
C HIS A 383 3.32 13.33 9.83
N ASN A 384 4.26 14.25 10.00
CA ASN A 384 4.91 14.95 8.90
C ASN A 384 6.37 14.49 8.86
N TRP A 385 6.78 13.92 7.74
CA TRP A 385 8.14 13.46 7.53
C TRP A 385 8.77 14.23 6.39
N LYS A 386 10.06 14.51 6.52
CA LYS A 386 10.90 14.90 5.39
C LYS A 386 11.71 13.68 4.97
N LEU A 387 11.72 13.40 3.68
CA LEU A 387 12.51 12.32 3.11
C LEU A 387 13.42 12.86 2.03
N CYS A 388 14.63 12.34 1.95
CA CYS A 388 15.55 12.66 0.88
C CYS A 388 15.92 11.43 0.06
N ARG A 389 16.17 11.67 -1.21
CA ARG A 389 16.69 10.70 -2.18
C ARG A 389 17.62 11.44 -3.14
N SER A 390 18.44 10.75 -3.92
CA SER A 390 19.14 11.40 -5.03
C SER A 390 18.17 11.96 -6.06
N ARG A 391 18.51 13.12 -6.65
CA ARG A 391 17.69 13.84 -7.63
C ARG A 391 17.40 13.00 -8.87
N TYR A 392 18.44 12.32 -9.34
CA TYR A 392 18.38 11.42 -10.48
C TYR A 392 18.76 10.03 -10.00
N PRO A 393 17.83 9.29 -9.36
CA PRO A 393 18.11 7.94 -8.89
C PRO A 393 18.48 7.10 -10.12
N ASN A 394 19.77 6.76 -10.20
CA ASN A 394 20.29 5.97 -11.30
C ASN A 394 19.78 4.52 -11.14
N ARG A 395 19.44 3.86 -12.26
CA ARG A 395 19.71 2.42 -12.32
C ARG A 395 21.23 2.35 -12.19
N ILE A 396 21.79 1.69 -11.17
CA ILE A 396 23.24 1.58 -11.06
C ILE A 396 23.77 1.04 -12.39
N LYS A 397 24.42 1.91 -13.17
CA LYS A 397 25.42 1.51 -14.15
C LYS A 397 26.71 1.49 -13.36
N SER A 398 27.19 0.29 -13.09
CA SER A 398 28.49 -0.02 -12.50
C SER A 398 29.55 1.04 -12.79
N LYS A 399 29.84 1.91 -11.82
CA LYS A 399 31.14 2.58 -11.72
C LYS A 399 31.50 2.63 -10.24
N GLY A 400 32.44 1.76 -9.87
CA GLY A 400 32.81 1.45 -8.51
C GLY A 400 33.24 2.66 -7.70
N GLN A 401 32.39 3.05 -6.75
CA GLN A 401 32.82 3.83 -5.60
C GLN A 401 32.37 3.16 -4.31
N ALA A 402 33.29 3.18 -3.36
CA ALA A 402 33.40 2.33 -2.19
C ALA A 402 32.15 2.28 -1.31
N VAL A 403 31.79 1.07 -0.89
CA VAL A 403 30.70 0.80 0.06
C VAL A 403 31.31 0.32 1.37
N VAL A 404 30.86 0.94 2.47
CA VAL A 404 31.21 0.66 3.87
C VAL A 404 30.95 -0.81 4.20
N MET A 405 31.92 -1.46 4.86
CA MET A 405 31.85 -2.88 5.26
C MET A 405 31.03 -3.05 6.55
N GLU A 406 29.74 -3.34 6.44
CA GLU A 406 29.09 -4.20 7.44
C GLU A 406 29.59 -5.64 7.22
N LYS A 407 29.97 -6.36 8.28
CA LYS A 407 30.57 -7.71 8.16
C LYS A 407 29.56 -8.80 7.79
N GLU A 408 28.28 -8.59 8.11
CA GLU A 408 27.19 -9.55 7.88
C GLU A 408 26.09 -8.89 7.03
N CYS A 409 25.49 -9.66 6.13
CA CYS A 409 24.47 -9.25 5.19
C CYS A 409 23.12 -9.05 5.90
N PRO A 410 22.55 -7.84 5.95
CA PRO A 410 21.31 -7.55 6.68
C PRO A 410 20.10 -8.34 6.23
N SER A 411 20.11 -8.88 5.00
CA SER A 411 19.00 -9.67 4.46
C SER A 411 19.18 -11.19 4.61
N CYS A 412 20.38 -11.76 4.59
CA CYS A 412 20.53 -13.23 4.72
C CYS A 412 21.46 -13.72 5.83
N GLY A 413 22.18 -12.81 6.50
CA GLY A 413 23.06 -13.16 7.62
C GLY A 413 24.38 -13.81 7.20
N ALA A 414 24.60 -14.06 5.90
CA ALA A 414 25.90 -14.45 5.38
C ALA A 414 26.90 -13.29 5.50
N ASN A 415 28.21 -13.57 5.50
CA ASN A 415 29.22 -12.52 5.41
C ASN A 415 28.96 -11.62 4.19
N TYR A 416 28.94 -10.31 4.39
CA TYR A 416 28.59 -9.38 3.33
C TYR A 416 29.76 -9.20 2.36
N ILE A 417 29.65 -9.83 1.19
CA ILE A 417 30.59 -9.68 0.08
C ILE A 417 29.81 -9.03 -1.07
N PRO A 418 30.02 -7.74 -1.38
CA PRO A 418 29.26 -7.05 -2.42
C PRO A 418 29.59 -7.55 -3.83
N ASP A 419 28.57 -7.65 -4.68
CA ASP A 419 28.63 -7.87 -6.11
C ASP A 419 28.98 -6.56 -6.84
N ASN A 420 29.10 -6.61 -8.16
CA ASN A 420 29.48 -5.44 -8.97
C ASN A 420 28.44 -4.29 -8.96
N ASN A 421 27.25 -4.51 -8.41
CA ASN A 421 26.22 -3.50 -8.18
C ASN A 421 26.14 -3.05 -6.72
N GLY A 422 27.04 -3.53 -5.86
CA GLY A 422 27.06 -3.22 -4.43
C GLY A 422 26.05 -4.06 -3.63
N CYS A 423 25.77 -5.31 -4.03
CA CYS A 423 24.85 -6.20 -3.34
C CYS A 423 25.46 -7.49 -2.80
N CYS A 424 25.06 -7.89 -1.60
CA CYS A 424 25.34 -9.16 -0.94
C CYS A 424 25.33 -10.30 -1.94
N SER A 425 26.48 -10.90 -2.17
CA SER A 425 26.70 -11.99 -3.12
C SER A 425 25.87 -13.24 -2.83
N TYR A 426 25.39 -13.39 -1.59
CA TYR A 426 24.59 -14.54 -1.16
C TYR A 426 23.09 -14.39 -1.43
N CYS A 427 22.49 -13.23 -1.14
CA CYS A 427 21.03 -13.03 -1.30
C CYS A 427 20.64 -11.84 -2.17
N GLY A 428 21.62 -11.17 -2.79
CA GLY A 428 21.40 -10.02 -3.65
C GLY A 428 20.97 -8.75 -2.90
N TYR A 429 21.16 -8.69 -1.58
CA TYR A 429 20.88 -7.50 -0.77
C TYR A 429 21.89 -6.39 -1.02
N SER A 430 21.49 -5.30 -1.66
CA SER A 430 22.38 -4.16 -1.87
C SER A 430 22.72 -3.44 -0.55
N LEU A 431 23.95 -3.51 -0.02
CA LEU A 431 24.45 -2.42 0.83
C LEU A 431 24.69 -1.25 -0.11
N GLN A 432 23.66 -0.44 -0.23
CA GLN A 432 23.76 0.72 -1.08
C GLN A 432 24.46 1.86 -0.35
N VAL A 433 25.26 2.61 -1.09
CA VAL A 433 25.06 4.06 -1.03
C VAL A 433 23.68 4.32 -1.64
N ASP A 434 22.63 4.17 -0.83
CA ASP A 434 21.24 4.10 -1.33
C ASP A 434 20.80 5.44 -1.87
N ASN A 435 20.93 5.60 -3.19
CA ASN A 435 20.58 6.83 -3.88
C ASN A 435 19.14 6.77 -4.43
N ALA A 436 18.52 5.59 -4.48
CA ALA A 436 17.15 5.36 -4.95
C ALA A 436 16.12 5.18 -3.83
N LYS A 437 16.57 4.96 -2.60
CA LYS A 437 15.73 4.91 -1.41
C LYS A 437 15.47 6.28 -0.83
N TRP A 438 14.23 6.45 -0.41
CA TRP A 438 13.82 7.55 0.44
C TRP A 438 14.32 7.32 1.86
N LYS A 439 15.16 8.23 2.34
CA LYS A 439 15.67 8.22 3.71
C LYS A 439 14.93 9.27 4.51
N LEU A 440 14.34 8.88 5.63
CA LEU A 440 13.82 9.81 6.63
C LEU A 440 14.98 10.72 7.08
N LEU A 441 14.74 12.04 7.05
CA LEU A 441 15.68 13.08 7.49
C LEU A 441 15.58 13.33 8.99
#